data_AF-R7WLX5-F1
#
_entry.id   AF-R7WLX5-F1
#
_cell.length_a   1.000
_cell.length_b   1.000
_cell.length_c   1.000
_cell.angle_alpha   90.00
_cell.angle_beta   90.00
_cell.angle_gamma   90.00
#
_symmetry.space_group_name_H-M   'P 1'
#
loop_
_entity.id
_entity.type
_entity.pdbx_description
1 polymer ?
#
loop_
_entity_poly.entity_id
_entity_poly.type
_entity_poly.pdbx_seq_one_letter_code
_entity_poly.pdbx_strand_id
1 'polypeptide(L)'
;MTTPATSFAAWSASWLRGESAPDDVVDALLRWAPVHIVFAQDAVSAGRTGLPYPEPADTGVTALLHAVRRATADRPDAEVVLVLPTTGDVRGLPAGTRFAAAALGAGSGVLVGPPGEPGVGIVAAAEGQDVLRWTVHDVPEIPLAQDTSTLGAAEYAMREAVRSAATAVAELSVVTHSPDTARRAVAAALTEASLHTWPASLPPRAQRILDSADHVDAILTAADGVTGAQGVDGASARGLEHQLRPLRTAVRTARTAAINASARTRRPAPPA
;
A
#
# COMPACT_ATOMS: atom_id res chain seq x y z
N MET A 1 -6.16 -1.73 4.10
CA MET A 1 -6.32 -0.56 3.24
C MET A 1 -5.50 -0.80 2.00
N THR A 2 -6.18 -1.02 0.88
CA THR A 2 -5.56 -0.74 -0.42
C THR A 2 -5.22 0.74 -0.42
N THR A 3 -4.00 1.09 -0.81
CA THR A 3 -3.53 2.48 -0.87
C THR A 3 -2.91 2.74 -2.23
N PRO A 4 -2.77 4.00 -2.65
CA PRO A 4 -2.02 4.35 -3.86
C PRO A 4 -0.62 3.72 -3.86
N ALA A 5 0.07 3.71 -2.71
CA ALA A 5 1.38 3.07 -2.56
C ALA A 5 1.33 1.54 -2.78
N THR A 6 0.26 0.87 -2.34
CA THR A 6 0.09 -0.57 -2.54
C THR A 6 -0.11 -0.89 -4.04
N SER A 7 -0.98 -0.15 -4.72
CA SER A 7 -1.18 -0.28 -6.17
C SER A 7 0.11 0.03 -6.93
N PHE A 8 0.77 1.15 -6.59
CA PHE A 8 2.03 1.54 -7.22
C PHE A 8 3.10 0.46 -7.09
N ALA A 9 3.29 -0.11 -5.90
CA ALA A 9 4.26 -1.18 -5.68
C ALA A 9 3.98 -2.42 -6.55
N ALA A 10 2.71 -2.86 -6.61
CA ALA A 10 2.32 -4.01 -7.42
C ALA A 10 2.56 -3.78 -8.93
N TRP A 11 2.08 -2.65 -9.45
CA TRP A 11 2.15 -2.30 -10.86
C TRP A 11 3.57 -1.98 -11.32
N SER A 12 4.34 -1.22 -10.53
CA SER A 12 5.75 -0.94 -10.85
C SER A 12 6.61 -2.20 -10.82
N ALA A 13 6.38 -3.14 -9.89
CA ALA A 13 7.09 -4.41 -9.88
C ALA A 13 6.75 -5.29 -11.10
N SER A 14 5.49 -5.30 -11.55
CA SER A 14 5.10 -6.00 -12.78
C SER A 14 5.76 -5.36 -14.02
N TRP A 15 5.73 -4.04 -14.10
CA TRP A 15 6.38 -3.27 -15.16
C TRP A 15 7.89 -3.48 -15.24
N LEU A 16 8.60 -3.46 -14.10
CA LEU A 16 10.04 -3.71 -14.06
C LEU A 16 10.41 -5.12 -14.52
N ARG A 17 9.52 -6.10 -14.31
CA ARG A 17 9.68 -7.48 -14.80
C ARG A 17 9.34 -7.62 -16.29
N GLY A 18 8.75 -6.59 -16.90
CA GLY A 18 8.31 -6.60 -18.30
C GLY A 18 6.97 -7.32 -18.52
N GLU A 19 6.19 -7.52 -17.46
CA GLU A 19 4.88 -8.19 -17.51
C GLU A 19 3.71 -7.22 -17.69
N SER A 20 3.97 -5.92 -17.50
CA SER A 20 3.02 -4.82 -17.75
C SER A 20 3.71 -3.69 -18.50
N ALA A 21 2.95 -2.98 -19.31
CA ALA A 21 3.39 -1.77 -19.99
C ALA A 21 3.48 -0.58 -18.98
N PRO A 22 4.29 0.46 -19.28
CA PRO A 22 4.26 1.70 -18.51
C PRO A 22 2.84 2.29 -18.39
N ASP A 23 2.06 2.22 -19.48
CA ASP A 23 0.70 2.76 -19.55
C ASP A 23 -0.25 2.04 -18.58
N ASP A 24 -0.09 0.73 -18.37
CA ASP A 24 -0.90 -0.01 -17.38
C ASP A 24 -0.69 0.55 -15.97
N VAL A 25 0.53 0.99 -15.64
CA VAL A 25 0.83 1.63 -14.35
C VAL A 25 0.18 3.00 -14.25
N VAL A 26 0.20 3.77 -15.34
CA VAL A 26 -0.44 5.09 -15.41
C VAL A 26 -1.95 4.95 -15.23
N ASP A 27 -2.58 4.06 -15.98
CA ASP A 27 -4.02 3.80 -15.92
C ASP A 27 -4.45 3.35 -14.52
N ALA A 28 -3.68 2.45 -13.90
CA ALA A 28 -3.95 1.98 -12.55
C ALA A 28 -3.83 3.10 -11.49
N LEU A 29 -2.89 4.03 -11.65
CA LEU A 29 -2.73 5.15 -10.74
C LEU A 29 -3.80 6.23 -10.95
N LEU A 30 -4.21 6.49 -12.20
CA LEU A 30 -5.29 7.43 -12.51
C LEU A 30 -6.66 7.00 -11.96
N ARG A 31 -6.83 5.71 -11.59
CA ARG A 31 -8.00 5.25 -10.82
C ARG A 31 -8.07 5.82 -9.41
N TRP A 32 -6.95 6.27 -8.84
CA TRP A 32 -6.93 6.86 -7.51
C TRP A 32 -7.19 8.36 -7.51
N ALA A 33 -6.67 9.08 -8.50
CA ALA A 33 -6.89 10.50 -8.68
C ALA A 33 -6.61 10.90 -10.14
N PRO A 34 -7.34 11.86 -10.71
CA PRO A 34 -7.03 12.38 -12.05
C PRO A 34 -5.72 13.20 -12.08
N VAL A 35 -5.33 13.83 -10.97
CA VAL A 35 -4.13 14.69 -10.90
C VAL A 35 -3.07 14.08 -10.00
N HIS A 36 -1.85 13.98 -10.51
CA HIS A 36 -0.71 13.42 -9.79
C HIS A 36 0.47 14.41 -9.79
N ILE A 37 0.84 14.88 -8.61
CA ILE A 37 1.95 15.82 -8.42
C ILE A 37 3.15 15.05 -7.85
N VAL A 38 4.29 15.06 -8.55
CA VAL A 38 5.48 14.30 -8.15
C VAL A 38 6.68 15.24 -8.00
N PHE A 39 7.34 15.19 -6.84
CA PHE A 39 8.49 16.04 -6.54
C PHE A 39 9.46 15.35 -5.56
N ALA A 40 10.68 15.89 -5.50
CA ALA A 40 11.71 15.45 -4.58
C ALA A 40 11.59 16.13 -3.22
N GLN A 41 11.91 15.42 -2.14
CA GLN A 41 11.85 15.98 -0.79
C GLN A 41 12.90 17.06 -0.53
N ASP A 42 14.07 16.92 -1.15
CA ASP A 42 15.22 17.82 -1.00
C ASP A 42 16.10 17.81 -2.25
N ALA A 43 17.08 18.71 -2.29
CA ALA A 43 18.00 18.85 -3.42
C ALA A 43 18.79 17.57 -3.72
N VAL A 44 19.09 16.74 -2.71
CA VAL A 44 19.77 15.45 -2.89
C VAL A 44 18.85 14.47 -3.63
N SER A 45 17.61 14.34 -3.16
CA SER A 45 16.59 13.52 -3.81
C SER A 45 16.32 14.00 -5.25
N ALA A 46 16.30 15.32 -5.47
CA ALA A 46 16.11 15.92 -6.79
C ALA A 46 17.25 15.57 -7.76
N GLY A 47 18.52 15.72 -7.33
CA GLY A 47 19.67 15.35 -8.16
C GLY A 47 19.72 13.87 -8.52
N ARG A 48 19.27 12.99 -7.61
CA ARG A 48 19.24 11.54 -7.83
C ARG A 48 18.10 11.08 -8.73
N THR A 49 16.96 11.77 -8.70
CA THR A 49 15.74 11.33 -9.40
C THR A 49 15.43 12.14 -10.67
N GLY A 50 15.95 13.36 -10.78
CA GLY A 50 15.57 14.32 -11.82
C GLY A 50 14.22 14.99 -11.58
N LEU A 51 13.64 14.84 -10.38
CA LEU A 51 12.35 15.41 -10.01
C LEU A 51 12.47 16.89 -9.60
N PRO A 52 11.39 17.67 -9.72
CA PRO A 52 11.38 19.07 -9.32
C PRO A 52 11.58 19.25 -7.81
N TYR A 53 12.25 20.34 -7.45
CA TYR A 53 12.45 20.86 -6.09
C TYR A 53 12.86 22.35 -6.19
N PRO A 54 12.41 23.25 -5.28
CA PRO A 54 11.53 23.00 -4.14
C PRO A 54 10.04 23.06 -4.49
N GLU A 55 9.69 23.66 -5.62
CA GLU A 55 8.30 23.82 -6.03
C GLU A 55 7.82 22.58 -6.79
N PRO A 56 6.66 22.01 -6.43
CA PRO A 56 6.05 20.95 -7.20
C PRO A 56 5.71 21.44 -8.60
N ALA A 57 5.94 20.60 -9.60
CA ALA A 57 5.45 20.81 -10.96
C ALA A 57 4.42 19.74 -11.30
N ASP A 58 3.51 20.05 -12.24
CA ASP A 58 2.55 19.09 -12.79
C ASP A 58 3.28 18.10 -13.70
N THR A 59 3.95 17.14 -13.08
CA THR A 59 4.85 16.17 -13.72
C THR A 59 4.14 14.86 -14.06
N GLY A 60 2.96 14.63 -13.49
CA GLY A 60 2.14 13.44 -13.71
C GLY A 60 2.79 12.13 -13.24
N VAL A 61 2.06 11.03 -13.45
CA VAL A 61 2.51 9.68 -13.06
C VAL A 61 3.81 9.26 -13.76
N THR A 62 4.07 9.75 -14.97
CA THR A 62 5.29 9.44 -15.75
C THR A 62 6.57 9.80 -15.00
N ALA A 63 6.55 10.84 -14.16
CA ALA A 63 7.70 11.21 -13.36
C ALA A 63 8.05 10.18 -12.27
N LEU A 64 7.06 9.47 -11.71
CA LEU A 64 7.31 8.32 -10.84
C LEU A 64 8.01 7.20 -11.58
N LEU A 65 7.55 6.89 -12.80
CA LEU A 65 8.16 5.85 -13.62
C LEU A 65 9.62 6.21 -13.95
N HIS A 66 9.90 7.47 -14.29
CA HIS A 66 11.27 7.94 -14.47
C HIS A 66 12.12 7.80 -13.21
N ALA A 67 11.60 8.18 -12.04
CA ALA A 67 12.31 8.04 -10.77
C ALA A 67 12.62 6.57 -10.45
N VAL A 68 11.66 5.66 -10.65
CA VAL A 68 11.85 4.21 -10.47
C VAL A 68 12.88 3.67 -11.46
N ARG A 69 12.78 4.03 -12.74
CA ARG A 69 13.73 3.57 -13.77
C ARG A 69 15.15 4.02 -13.44
N ARG A 70 15.31 5.25 -12.95
CA ARG A 70 16.62 5.78 -12.55
C ARG A 70 17.16 5.12 -11.28
N ALA A 71 16.31 4.79 -10.31
CA ALA A 71 16.72 4.09 -9.09
C ALA A 71 17.15 2.62 -9.33
N THR A 72 16.66 2.02 -10.42
CA THR A 72 16.88 0.61 -10.79
C THR A 72 17.83 0.42 -11.97
N ALA A 73 18.24 1.50 -12.66
CA ALA A 73 19.15 1.45 -13.80
C ALA A 73 20.48 0.79 -13.42
N ASP A 74 20.90 -0.20 -14.21
CA ASP A 74 22.14 -0.98 -14.03
C ASP A 74 22.26 -1.68 -12.67
N ARG A 75 21.13 -1.93 -12.00
CA ARG A 75 21.05 -2.55 -10.67
C ARG A 75 20.14 -3.78 -10.71
N PRO A 76 20.66 -4.95 -11.11
CA PRO A 76 19.84 -6.15 -11.35
C PRO A 76 19.17 -6.70 -10.09
N ASP A 77 19.70 -6.40 -8.91
CA ASP A 77 19.14 -6.81 -7.62
C ASP A 77 18.18 -5.76 -7.03
N ALA A 78 17.84 -4.72 -7.79
CA ALA A 78 16.91 -3.70 -7.31
C ALA A 78 15.48 -4.23 -7.18
N GLU A 79 14.89 -4.00 -6.01
CA GLU A 79 13.54 -4.45 -5.69
C GLU A 79 12.60 -3.25 -5.51
N VAL A 80 11.30 -3.52 -5.64
CA VAL A 80 10.23 -2.63 -5.20
C VAL A 80 9.61 -3.25 -3.95
N VAL A 81 9.70 -2.54 -2.82
CA VAL A 81 9.28 -3.06 -1.52
C VAL A 81 8.20 -2.14 -0.95
N LEU A 82 7.01 -2.69 -0.74
CA LEU A 82 5.92 -2.04 -0.02
C LEU A 82 6.18 -2.11 1.49
N VAL A 83 5.97 -0.98 2.17
CA VAL A 83 5.92 -0.87 3.63
C VAL A 83 4.58 -0.28 4.07
N LEU A 84 3.94 -0.88 5.06
CA LEU A 84 2.66 -0.43 5.64
C LEU A 84 2.81 -0.21 7.16
N PRO A 85 3.62 0.79 7.57
CA PRO A 85 3.92 1.01 8.98
C PRO A 85 2.71 1.54 9.76
N THR A 86 2.74 1.32 11.07
CA THR A 86 1.79 1.92 12.03
C THR A 86 2.51 2.19 13.34
N THR A 87 1.94 3.02 14.20
CA THR A 87 2.43 3.20 15.57
C THR A 87 2.55 1.83 16.25
N GLY A 88 3.76 1.48 16.71
CA GLY A 88 4.06 0.20 17.35
C GLY A 88 4.55 -0.91 16.40
N ASP A 89 4.43 -0.74 15.08
CA ASP A 89 4.97 -1.68 14.08
C ASP A 89 5.58 -0.91 12.90
N VAL A 90 6.90 -0.72 12.96
CA VAL A 90 7.71 0.03 11.99
C VAL A 90 8.69 -0.86 11.23
N ARG A 91 8.45 -2.18 11.22
CA ARG A 91 9.33 -3.15 10.56
C ARG A 91 9.46 -2.84 9.07
N GLY A 92 10.67 -2.99 8.55
CA GLY A 92 11.00 -2.69 7.16
C GLY A 92 11.26 -1.21 6.83
N LEU A 93 11.09 -0.28 7.77
CA LEU A 93 11.47 1.13 7.54
C LEU A 93 12.98 1.37 7.76
N PRO A 94 13.64 2.20 6.91
CA PRO A 94 15.00 2.66 7.16
C PRO A 94 14.99 3.70 8.29
N ALA A 95 15.29 3.23 9.51
CA ALA A 95 15.19 4.02 10.74
C ALA A 95 16.00 5.33 10.67
N GLY A 96 15.48 6.40 11.30
CA GLY A 96 16.14 7.70 11.35
C GLY A 96 16.09 8.53 10.05
N THR A 97 15.46 8.02 8.99
CA THR A 97 15.32 8.75 7.72
C THR A 97 14.05 9.61 7.66
N ARG A 98 14.08 10.64 6.82
CA ARG A 98 12.87 11.45 6.49
C ARG A 98 11.79 10.60 5.82
N PHE A 99 12.19 9.64 4.99
CA PHE A 99 11.26 8.66 4.42
C PHE A 99 10.50 7.90 5.51
N ALA A 100 11.20 7.36 6.52
CA ALA A 100 10.55 6.59 7.58
C ALA A 100 9.51 7.42 8.35
N ALA A 101 9.81 8.69 8.65
CA ALA A 101 8.85 9.60 9.28
C ALA A 101 7.64 9.88 8.37
N ALA A 102 7.88 10.15 7.08
CA ALA A 102 6.81 10.41 6.11
C ALA A 102 5.92 9.17 5.87
N ALA A 103 6.53 7.99 5.71
CA ALA A 103 5.81 6.73 5.52
C ALA A 103 5.01 6.34 6.77
N LEU A 104 5.53 6.60 7.98
CA LEU A 104 4.78 6.40 9.22
C LEU A 104 3.59 7.36 9.33
N GLY A 105 3.77 8.63 8.95
CA GLY A 105 2.68 9.61 8.90
C GLY A 105 1.59 9.27 7.89
N ALA A 106 1.98 8.75 6.71
CA ALA A 106 1.05 8.32 5.67
C ALA A 106 0.48 6.90 5.88
N GLY A 107 1.05 6.11 6.80
CA GLY A 107 0.73 4.70 7.01
C GLY A 107 1.12 3.76 5.86
N SER A 108 1.83 4.28 4.85
CA SER A 108 2.31 3.51 3.71
C SER A 108 3.50 4.19 3.02
N GLY A 109 4.32 3.39 2.34
CA GLY A 109 5.41 3.87 1.50
C GLY A 109 5.95 2.76 0.60
N VAL A 110 6.75 3.15 -0.39
CA VAL A 110 7.43 2.22 -1.30
C VAL A 110 8.91 2.53 -1.31
N LEU A 111 9.73 1.50 -1.14
CA LEU A 111 11.18 1.55 -1.26
C LEU A 111 11.58 0.97 -2.61
N VAL A 112 12.52 1.62 -3.29
CA VAL A 112 13.02 1.18 -4.60
C VAL A 112 14.54 1.23 -4.61
N GLY A 113 15.15 0.07 -4.85
CA GLY A 113 16.60 -0.10 -4.89
C GLY A 113 17.02 -1.50 -4.42
N PRO A 114 18.31 -1.86 -4.58
CA PRO A 114 18.84 -3.13 -4.10
C PRO A 114 19.00 -3.10 -2.58
N PRO A 115 18.68 -4.22 -1.90
CA PRO A 115 18.86 -4.34 -0.46
C PRO A 115 20.30 -4.08 -0.01
N GLY A 116 20.49 -3.32 1.07
CA GLY A 116 21.80 -2.97 1.64
C GLY A 116 22.53 -1.83 0.91
N GLU A 117 21.91 -1.22 -0.10
CA GLU A 117 22.51 -0.12 -0.86
C GLU A 117 21.62 1.13 -0.86
N PRO A 118 22.14 2.31 -1.26
CA PRO A 118 21.32 3.51 -1.43
C PRO A 118 20.19 3.31 -2.43
N GLY A 119 19.03 3.89 -2.16
CA GLY A 119 17.88 3.84 -3.05
C GLY A 119 16.98 5.05 -2.88
N VAL A 120 15.69 4.89 -3.21
CA VAL A 120 14.69 5.94 -3.03
C VAL A 120 13.49 5.41 -2.28
N GLY A 121 12.88 6.29 -1.49
CA GLY A 121 11.63 6.05 -0.79
C GLY A 121 10.54 6.96 -1.33
N ILE A 122 9.35 6.42 -1.57
CA ILE A 122 8.23 7.12 -2.20
C ILE A 122 7.03 7.06 -1.26
N VAL A 123 6.45 8.22 -0.97
CA VAL A 123 5.27 8.35 -0.11
C VAL A 123 4.18 9.09 -0.87
N ALA A 124 2.98 8.51 -0.88
CA ALA A 124 1.78 9.13 -1.44
C ALA A 124 0.96 9.79 -0.33
N ALA A 125 0.38 10.96 -0.62
CA ALA A 125 -0.58 11.63 0.22
C ALA A 125 -1.71 12.21 -0.65
N ALA A 126 -2.96 12.01 -0.24
CA ALA A 126 -4.09 12.66 -0.88
C ALA A 126 -4.13 14.15 -0.50
N GLU A 127 -4.31 15.01 -1.49
CA GLU A 127 -4.50 16.45 -1.33
C GLU A 127 -5.89 16.83 -1.85
N GLY A 128 -6.91 16.57 -1.04
CA GLY A 128 -8.30 16.64 -1.48
C GLY A 128 -8.74 15.36 -2.19
N GLN A 129 -9.81 15.43 -2.97
CA GLN A 129 -10.43 14.25 -3.60
C GLN A 129 -9.78 13.88 -4.94
N ASP A 130 -9.25 14.86 -5.68
CA ASP A 130 -8.84 14.68 -7.07
C ASP A 130 -7.31 14.78 -7.29
N VAL A 131 -6.54 14.97 -6.22
CA VAL A 131 -5.09 15.17 -6.30
C VAL A 131 -4.34 14.19 -5.40
N LEU A 132 -3.39 13.46 -5.98
CA LEU A 132 -2.40 12.68 -5.25
C LEU A 132 -1.02 13.33 -5.36
N ARG A 133 -0.47 13.66 -4.20
CA ARG A 133 0.92 14.12 -4.07
C ARG A 133 1.84 12.94 -3.78
N TRP A 134 2.93 12.86 -4.53
CA TRP A 134 3.98 11.87 -4.37
C TRP A 134 5.30 12.57 -4.04
N THR A 135 5.88 12.21 -2.90
CA THR A 135 7.17 12.72 -2.47
C THR A 135 8.22 11.63 -2.55
N VAL A 136 9.31 11.92 -3.25
CA VAL A 136 10.44 11.01 -3.37
C VAL A 136 11.58 11.48 -2.48
N HIS A 137 12.05 10.56 -1.65
CA HIS A 137 13.08 10.74 -0.65
C HIS A 137 14.32 9.95 -1.06
N ASP A 138 15.49 10.53 -0.84
CA ASP A 138 16.73 9.76 -0.79
C ASP A 138 16.70 8.82 0.43
N VAL A 139 17.11 7.57 0.21
CA VAL A 139 17.24 6.56 1.26
C VAL A 139 18.70 6.07 1.24
N PRO A 140 19.50 6.38 2.28
CA PRO A 140 20.91 6.03 2.30
C PRO A 140 21.18 4.53 2.20
N GLU A 141 20.27 3.71 2.74
CA GLU A 141 20.38 2.25 2.69
C GLU A 141 18.97 1.64 2.68
N ILE A 142 18.67 0.84 1.66
CA ILE A 142 17.45 0.05 1.58
C ILE A 142 17.57 -1.10 2.58
N PRO A 143 16.64 -1.25 3.55
CA PRO A 143 16.72 -2.33 4.52
C PRO A 143 16.74 -3.69 3.84
N LEU A 144 17.60 -4.59 4.34
CA LEU A 144 17.51 -6.01 4.01
C LEU A 144 16.11 -6.51 4.33
N ALA A 145 15.56 -7.37 3.47
CA ALA A 145 14.27 -8.02 3.72
C ALA A 145 14.34 -8.78 5.06
N GLN A 146 13.84 -8.15 6.13
CA GLN A 146 13.63 -8.83 7.40
C GLN A 146 12.62 -9.95 7.17
N ASP A 147 12.70 -11.05 7.93
CA ASP A 147 11.78 -12.20 7.92
C ASP A 147 10.33 -11.76 8.19
N THR A 148 9.75 -11.07 7.22
CA THR A 148 8.39 -10.57 7.20
C THR A 148 7.53 -11.72 6.69
N SER A 149 6.42 -11.92 7.37
CA SER A 149 5.47 -13.04 7.23
C SER A 149 5.53 -13.72 5.86
N THR A 150 5.91 -15.00 5.86
CA THR A 150 5.88 -15.80 4.62
C THR A 150 4.47 -15.79 4.04
N LEU A 151 4.34 -16.01 2.73
CA LEU A 151 3.03 -16.03 2.07
C LEU A 151 2.06 -17.05 2.73
N GLY A 152 2.60 -18.16 3.27
CA GLY A 152 1.81 -19.14 4.03
C GLY A 152 1.36 -18.65 5.39
N ALA A 153 2.22 -17.96 6.14
CA ALA A 153 1.85 -17.34 7.41
C ALA A 153 0.81 -16.23 7.22
N ALA A 154 0.97 -15.42 6.15
CA ALA A 154 -0.01 -14.40 5.75
C ALA A 154 -1.38 -15.01 5.40
N GLU A 155 -1.39 -16.09 4.61
CA GLU A 155 -2.62 -16.81 4.24
C GLU A 155 -3.33 -17.44 5.46
N TYR A 156 -2.57 -18.00 6.39
CA TYR A 156 -3.12 -18.53 7.63
C TYR A 156 -3.73 -17.41 8.50
N ALA A 157 -2.98 -16.33 8.71
CA ALA A 157 -3.44 -15.17 9.48
C ALA A 157 -4.71 -14.55 8.86
N MET A 158 -4.79 -14.47 7.52
CA MET A 158 -5.98 -13.97 6.84
C MET A 158 -7.19 -14.90 6.98
N ARG A 159 -7.01 -16.22 6.97
CA ARG A 159 -8.11 -17.15 7.23
C ARG A 159 -8.69 -16.98 8.64
N GLU A 160 -7.83 -16.78 9.64
CA GLU A 160 -8.27 -16.47 11.01
C GLU A 160 -8.92 -15.08 11.12
N ALA A 161 -8.39 -14.08 10.40
CA ALA A 161 -8.97 -12.75 10.34
C ALA A 161 -10.37 -12.74 9.70
N VAL A 162 -10.57 -13.48 8.60
CA VAL A 162 -11.89 -13.63 7.96
C VAL A 162 -12.90 -14.27 8.91
N ARG A 163 -12.50 -15.30 9.68
CA ARG A 163 -13.39 -15.91 10.68
C ARG A 163 -13.76 -14.90 11.78
N SER A 164 -12.80 -14.12 12.25
CA SER A 164 -13.01 -13.08 13.27
C SER A 164 -13.83 -11.89 12.75
N ALA A 165 -13.74 -11.57 11.46
CA ALA A 165 -14.46 -10.45 10.85
C ALA A 165 -15.99 -10.65 10.86
N ALA A 166 -16.47 -11.90 10.86
CA ALA A 166 -17.90 -12.20 11.01
C ALA A 166 -18.45 -11.69 12.36
N THR A 167 -17.68 -11.82 13.44
CA THR A 167 -18.02 -11.27 14.75
C THR A 167 -18.09 -9.75 14.72
N ALA A 168 -17.12 -9.10 14.06
CA ALA A 168 -17.11 -7.65 13.91
C ALA A 168 -18.33 -7.11 13.14
N VAL A 169 -18.80 -7.82 12.10
CA VAL A 169 -20.04 -7.46 11.37
C VAL A 169 -21.28 -7.59 12.24
N ALA A 170 -21.35 -8.62 13.09
CA ALA A 170 -22.45 -8.80 14.02
C ALA A 170 -22.50 -7.65 15.04
N GLU A 171 -21.36 -7.27 15.60
CA GLU A 171 -21.24 -6.12 16.52
C GLU A 171 -21.57 -4.79 15.82
N LEU A 172 -21.09 -4.60 14.59
CA LEU A 172 -21.45 -3.43 13.78
C LEU A 172 -22.96 -3.33 13.54
N SER A 173 -23.63 -4.47 13.34
CA SER A 173 -25.09 -4.52 13.17
C SER A 173 -25.83 -4.10 14.44
N VAL A 174 -25.27 -4.41 15.62
CA VAL A 174 -25.80 -3.95 16.92
C VAL A 174 -25.61 -2.43 17.04
N VAL A 175 -24.41 -1.92 16.77
CA VAL A 175 -24.11 -0.47 16.86
C VAL A 175 -24.98 0.36 15.91
N THR A 176 -25.15 -0.10 14.66
CA THR A 176 -26.00 0.56 13.66
C THR A 176 -27.50 0.41 13.92
N HIS A 177 -27.91 -0.45 14.86
CA HIS A 177 -29.29 -0.87 15.07
C HIS A 177 -29.99 -1.35 13.77
N SER A 178 -29.21 -1.76 12.76
CA SER A 178 -29.71 -2.11 11.42
C SER A 178 -28.70 -3.00 10.67
N PRO A 179 -28.94 -4.32 10.58
CA PRO A 179 -28.12 -5.23 9.80
C PRO A 179 -28.04 -4.86 8.31
N ASP A 180 -29.09 -4.24 7.76
CA ASP A 180 -29.11 -3.77 6.38
C ASP A 180 -28.14 -2.60 6.14
N THR A 181 -28.08 -1.66 7.07
CA THR A 181 -27.16 -0.52 7.01
C THR A 181 -25.71 -0.99 7.04
N ALA A 182 -25.37 -1.93 7.93
CA ALA A 182 -24.03 -2.50 8.01
C ALA A 182 -23.64 -3.22 6.69
N ARG A 183 -24.54 -4.04 6.12
CA ARG A 183 -24.29 -4.73 4.84
C ARG A 183 -24.11 -3.74 3.69
N ARG A 184 -24.93 -2.69 3.60
CA ARG A 184 -24.79 -1.65 2.57
C ARG A 184 -23.46 -0.91 2.68
N ALA A 185 -23.01 -0.58 3.89
CA ALA A 185 -21.73 0.06 4.11
C ALA A 185 -20.56 -0.82 3.65
N VAL A 186 -20.58 -2.12 3.98
CA VAL A 186 -19.56 -3.08 3.52
C VAL A 186 -19.59 -3.23 2.00
N ALA A 187 -20.78 -3.34 1.39
CA ALA A 187 -20.93 -3.45 -0.06
C ALA A 187 -20.42 -2.19 -0.80
N ALA A 188 -20.66 -1.00 -0.26
CA ALA A 188 -20.13 0.24 -0.79
C ALA A 188 -18.59 0.27 -0.71
N ALA A 189 -18.01 -0.12 0.42
CA ALA A 189 -16.56 -0.19 0.58
C ALA A 189 -15.90 -1.25 -0.35
N LEU A 190 -16.56 -2.39 -0.59
CA LEU A 190 -16.11 -3.38 -1.57
C LEU A 190 -16.18 -2.84 -3.01
N THR A 191 -17.22 -2.08 -3.33
CA THR A 191 -17.37 -1.46 -4.65
C THR A 191 -16.24 -0.47 -4.91
N GLU A 192 -15.94 0.38 -3.93
CA GLU A 192 -14.81 1.32 -3.99
C GLU A 192 -13.47 0.58 -4.16
N ALA A 193 -13.21 -0.44 -3.34
CA ALA A 193 -11.97 -1.22 -3.43
C ALA A 193 -11.79 -1.89 -4.80
N SER A 194 -12.88 -2.31 -5.44
CA SER A 194 -12.86 -2.95 -6.77
C SER A 194 -12.43 -2.02 -7.91
N LEU A 195 -12.43 -0.70 -7.70
CA LEU A 195 -11.92 0.28 -8.67
C LEU A 195 -10.41 0.19 -8.84
N HIS A 196 -9.70 -0.40 -7.87
CA HIS A 196 -8.25 -0.49 -7.84
C HIS A 196 -7.78 -1.91 -8.14
N THR A 197 -7.60 -2.20 -9.43
CA THR A 197 -7.23 -3.55 -9.91
C THR A 197 -5.76 -3.87 -9.68
N TRP A 198 -5.46 -5.18 -9.62
CA TRP A 198 -4.11 -5.72 -9.55
C TRP A 198 -3.58 -6.11 -10.95
N PRO A 199 -2.25 -6.13 -11.16
CA PRO A 199 -1.67 -6.64 -12.41
C PRO A 199 -2.11 -8.08 -12.67
N ALA A 200 -2.39 -8.42 -13.93
CA ALA A 200 -2.75 -9.79 -14.32
C ALA A 200 -1.63 -10.81 -14.04
N SER A 201 -0.39 -10.34 -13.89
CA SER A 201 0.77 -11.18 -13.58
C SER A 201 0.95 -11.50 -12.09
N LEU A 202 0.05 -10.99 -11.23
CA LEU A 202 0.07 -11.32 -9.82
C LEU A 202 -0.15 -12.84 -9.62
N PRO A 203 0.70 -13.55 -8.85
CA PRO A 203 0.51 -14.97 -8.61
C PRO A 203 -0.88 -15.27 -8.00
N PRO A 204 -1.60 -16.32 -8.44
CA PRO A 204 -2.96 -16.62 -7.95
C PRO A 204 -3.08 -16.80 -6.43
N ARG A 205 -1.99 -17.20 -5.78
CA ARG A 205 -1.92 -17.29 -4.32
C ARG A 205 -1.87 -15.92 -3.66
N ALA A 206 -1.09 -14.99 -4.19
CA ALA A 206 -1.04 -13.61 -3.68
C ALA A 206 -2.38 -12.91 -3.93
N GLN A 207 -2.99 -13.12 -5.10
CA GLN A 207 -4.30 -12.56 -5.43
C GLN A 207 -5.37 -12.94 -4.41
N ARG A 208 -5.53 -14.25 -4.10
CA ARG A 208 -6.49 -14.72 -3.10
C ARG A 208 -6.29 -14.10 -1.71
N ILE A 209 -5.05 -13.84 -1.32
CA ILE A 209 -4.72 -13.19 -0.05
C ILE A 209 -5.12 -11.71 -0.08
N LEU A 210 -4.86 -11.02 -1.20
CA LEU A 210 -5.29 -9.64 -1.39
C LEU A 210 -6.81 -9.52 -1.42
N ASP A 211 -7.53 -10.39 -2.15
CA ASP A 211 -8.99 -10.40 -2.19
C ASP A 211 -9.60 -10.60 -0.79
N SER A 212 -9.02 -11.52 0.00
CA SER A 212 -9.42 -11.73 1.40
C SER A 212 -9.14 -10.49 2.26
N ALA A 213 -8.01 -9.82 2.01
CA ALA A 213 -7.63 -8.60 2.71
C ALA A 213 -8.51 -7.41 2.30
N ASP A 214 -8.96 -7.31 1.05
CA ASP A 214 -9.93 -6.32 0.57
C ASP A 214 -11.28 -6.52 1.24
N HIS A 215 -11.73 -7.77 1.41
CA HIS A 215 -12.98 -8.06 2.10
C HIS A 215 -12.96 -7.67 3.59
N VAL A 216 -11.91 -8.05 4.32
CA VAL A 216 -11.78 -7.67 5.74
C VAL A 216 -11.61 -6.16 5.90
N ASP A 217 -10.90 -5.52 4.97
CA ASP A 217 -10.72 -4.07 4.97
C ASP A 217 -12.03 -3.30 4.71
N ALA A 218 -12.88 -3.80 3.81
CA ALA A 218 -14.20 -3.21 3.59
C ALA A 218 -15.07 -3.24 4.87
N ILE A 219 -14.96 -4.29 5.69
CA ILE A 219 -15.61 -4.37 7.00
C ILE A 219 -15.04 -3.32 7.96
N LEU A 220 -13.71 -3.16 7.99
CA LEU A 220 -13.03 -2.16 8.80
C LEU A 220 -13.45 -0.73 8.41
N THR A 221 -13.46 -0.42 7.11
CA THR A 221 -13.92 0.87 6.58
C THR A 221 -15.38 1.15 6.92
N ALA A 222 -16.26 0.15 6.81
CA ALA A 222 -17.66 0.29 7.19
C ALA A 222 -17.81 0.57 8.69
N ALA A 223 -17.03 -0.11 9.55
CA ALA A 223 -17.05 0.12 10.98
C ALA A 223 -16.55 1.52 11.37
N ASP A 224 -15.49 2.00 10.71
CA ASP A 224 -14.96 3.36 10.92
C ASP A 224 -15.97 4.44 10.50
N GLY A 225 -16.64 4.25 9.35
CA GLY A 225 -17.67 5.17 8.87
C GLY A 225 -18.90 5.26 9.78
N VAL A 226 -19.36 4.12 10.32
CA VAL A 226 -20.48 4.10 11.29
C VAL A 226 -20.12 4.82 12.57
N THR A 227 -18.93 4.53 13.12
CA THR A 227 -18.48 5.13 14.38
C THR A 227 -18.39 6.65 14.28
N GLY A 228 -17.90 7.16 13.15
CA GLY A 228 -17.84 8.61 12.89
C GLY A 228 -19.19 9.27 12.67
N ALA A 229 -20.15 8.59 12.02
CA ALA A 229 -21.44 9.17 11.66
C ALA A 229 -22.49 9.13 12.79
N GLN A 230 -22.48 8.09 13.63
CA GLN A 230 -23.56 7.81 14.58
C GLN A 230 -23.33 8.38 15.99
N GLY A 231 -22.26 9.15 16.22
CA GLY A 231 -21.98 9.72 17.53
C GLY A 231 -21.91 8.67 18.64
N VAL A 232 -21.32 7.51 18.34
CA VAL A 232 -21.21 6.35 19.24
C VAL A 232 -20.52 6.79 20.54
N ASP A 233 -21.02 6.29 21.69
CA ASP A 233 -20.41 6.62 22.96
C ASP A 233 -18.92 6.21 23.02
N GLY A 234 -18.13 6.95 23.81
CA GLY A 234 -16.68 6.75 23.83
C GLY A 234 -16.24 5.39 24.38
N ALA A 235 -17.08 4.70 25.15
CA ALA A 235 -16.77 3.38 25.71
C ALA A 235 -16.95 2.28 24.65
N SER A 236 -18.06 2.29 23.93
CA SER A 236 -18.35 1.34 22.84
C SER A 236 -17.40 1.55 21.67
N ALA A 237 -17.07 2.79 21.33
CA ALA A 237 -16.07 3.09 20.30
C ALA A 237 -14.69 2.51 20.65
N ARG A 238 -14.26 2.60 21.93
CA ARG A 238 -12.99 1.99 22.38
C ARG A 238 -13.03 0.46 22.38
N GLY A 239 -14.15 -0.14 22.77
CA GLY A 239 -14.34 -1.59 22.75
C GLY A 239 -14.22 -2.13 21.32
N LEU A 240 -14.93 -1.51 20.39
CA LEU A 240 -14.88 -1.85 18.97
C LEU A 240 -13.45 -1.67 18.40
N GLU A 241 -12.78 -0.56 18.70
CA GLU A 241 -11.41 -0.33 18.28
C GLU A 241 -10.43 -1.41 18.79
N HIS A 242 -10.60 -1.86 20.03
CA HIS A 242 -9.79 -2.96 20.58
C HIS A 242 -9.98 -4.27 19.79
N GLN A 243 -11.20 -4.57 19.36
CA GLN A 243 -11.55 -5.76 18.59
C GLN A 243 -11.08 -5.69 17.13
N LEU A 244 -11.13 -4.50 16.52
CA LEU A 244 -10.74 -4.31 15.11
C LEU A 244 -9.22 -4.25 14.92
N ARG A 245 -8.45 -3.91 15.97
CA ARG A 245 -6.99 -3.75 15.89
C ARG A 245 -6.25 -4.99 15.37
N PRO A 246 -6.51 -6.23 15.85
CA PRO A 246 -5.92 -7.43 15.28
C PRO A 246 -6.21 -7.63 13.78
N LEU A 247 -7.43 -7.30 13.34
CA LEU A 247 -7.83 -7.39 11.92
C LEU A 247 -7.02 -6.41 11.06
N ARG A 248 -6.84 -5.17 11.53
CA ARG A 248 -5.99 -4.17 10.83
C ARG A 248 -4.55 -4.66 10.70
N THR A 249 -3.99 -5.25 11.75
CA THR A 249 -2.64 -5.83 11.71
C THR A 249 -2.55 -7.00 10.72
N ALA A 250 -3.53 -7.89 10.70
CA ALA A 250 -3.58 -9.00 9.76
C ALA A 250 -3.63 -8.52 8.29
N VAL A 251 -4.52 -7.56 7.99
CA VAL A 251 -4.65 -6.96 6.65
C VAL A 251 -3.33 -6.32 6.19
N ARG A 252 -2.68 -5.50 7.04
CA ARG A 252 -1.39 -4.87 6.70
C ARG A 252 -0.31 -5.92 6.44
N THR A 253 -0.18 -6.90 7.34
CA THR A 253 0.80 -7.98 7.21
C THR A 253 0.59 -8.79 5.92
N ALA A 254 -0.65 -9.11 5.61
CA ALA A 254 -1.01 -9.89 4.44
C ALA A 254 -0.72 -9.16 3.13
N ARG A 255 -1.06 -7.87 3.04
CA ARG A 255 -0.78 -7.03 1.86
C ARG A 255 0.71 -6.87 1.63
N THR A 256 1.46 -6.52 2.67
CA THR A 256 2.93 -6.41 2.60
C THR A 256 3.55 -7.73 2.13
N ALA A 257 3.14 -8.86 2.71
CA ALA A 257 3.66 -10.18 2.32
C ALA A 257 3.30 -10.55 0.88
N ALA A 258 2.04 -10.37 0.47
CA ALA A 258 1.56 -10.73 -0.87
C ALA A 258 2.22 -9.87 -1.96
N ILE A 259 2.30 -8.56 -1.78
CA ILE A 259 2.93 -7.64 -2.74
C ILE A 259 4.43 -7.89 -2.82
N ASN A 260 5.14 -7.94 -1.69
CA ASN A 260 6.60 -8.09 -1.69
C ASN A 260 7.02 -9.49 -2.16
N ALA A 261 6.24 -10.54 -1.91
CA ALA A 261 6.49 -11.87 -2.49
C ALA A 261 6.33 -11.85 -4.01
N SER A 262 5.32 -11.14 -4.53
CA SER A 262 5.07 -11.01 -5.97
C SER A 262 6.08 -10.11 -6.67
N ALA A 263 6.65 -9.12 -5.98
CA ALA A 263 7.69 -8.27 -6.54
C ALA A 263 9.03 -9.00 -6.69
N ARG A 264 9.33 -9.97 -5.79
CA ARG A 264 10.58 -10.75 -5.79
C ARG A 264 10.62 -11.93 -6.76
N THR A 265 9.48 -12.32 -7.35
CA THR A 265 9.47 -13.41 -8.34
C THR A 265 10.24 -12.99 -9.60
N ARG A 266 11.49 -13.46 -9.72
CA ARG A 266 12.44 -13.12 -10.79
C ARG A 266 11.90 -13.35 -12.19
N ARG A 267 12.31 -12.49 -13.13
CA ARG A 267 12.31 -12.75 -14.58
C ARG A 267 13.23 -13.96 -14.87
N PRO A 268 12.81 -14.98 -15.64
CA PRO A 268 13.75 -15.98 -16.15
C PRO A 268 14.79 -15.28 -17.05
N ALA A 269 16.07 -15.67 -16.91
CA ALA A 269 17.12 -15.15 -17.79
C ALA A 269 16.74 -15.36 -19.27
N PRO A 270 17.02 -14.41 -20.17
CA PRO A 270 16.84 -14.66 -21.59
C PRO A 270 17.71 -15.88 -22.00
N PRO A 271 17.24 -16.74 -22.93
CA PRO A 271 18.07 -17.81 -23.46
C PRO A 271 19.32 -17.19 -24.10
N ALA A 272 20.49 -17.77 -23.77
CA ALA A 272 21.77 -17.42 -24.36
C ALA A 272 21.82 -17.76 -25.86
#